data_AF-A0A7C1ZUC0-F1
#
_entry.id   AF-A0A7C1ZUC0-F1
#
_cell.length_a   1.000
_cell.length_b   1.000
_cell.length_c   1.000
_cell.angle_alpha   90.00
_cell.angle_beta   90.00
_cell.angle_gamma   90.00
#
_symmetry.space_group_name_H-M   'P 1'
#
loop_
_entity.id
_entity.type
_entity.pdbx_description
1 polymer ?
#
loop_
_entity_poly.entity_id
_entity_poly.type
_entity_poly.pdbx_seq_one_letter_code
_entity_poly.pdbx_strand_id
1 'polypeptide(L)'
;MNSNRFRTPSKYLIYLLILMHVLTGCATTSGSGSNVAVGPKASSSYDESLSKKVYSGPKMDVVIPVFSAGLSKKEADYEKEGVWPELRRAEANRFAYKLKKALDDTGRFGAVRVTPDATASGDVYVIGKIVESNGIDVEFDMQVIDASGKEWLNDDVAYEVSEGFYKNPRNTNIDPYDPVFDKAAKDIVEALLKQQPADLVTVKHIAELRFGSSFNDKAFADYLDTTQKPIKLLGMPSDADPLYQRVKSIRVREQLFVDNLQTNYSGFSQKMDDSYLTWQKASATEIRLQQEARNKGLMKIIGGALLIAAAVAVGSNGSRYDNNLGRNVATIAGGIGGAVLISSGITSRQEAKFHQDAINELGESVNLEMSPQVVEFENNSVKLTGNIEEQFQQWRTFMARMYELEATPDKAL
;
A
#
# COMPACT_ATOMS: atom_id res chain seq x y z
N MET A 1 -40.75 -93.06 -14.61
CA MET A 1 -42.17 -93.01 -14.22
C MET A 1 -42.33 -92.00 -13.11
N ASN A 2 -43.27 -91.05 -13.31
CA ASN A 2 -43.89 -90.16 -12.32
C ASN A 2 -42.98 -89.13 -11.61
N SER A 3 -43.38 -87.87 -11.40
CA SER A 3 -44.63 -87.18 -11.70
C SER A 3 -44.45 -85.70 -11.37
N ASN A 4 -45.01 -84.82 -12.21
CA ASN A 4 -45.35 -83.44 -11.90
C ASN A 4 -46.10 -83.31 -10.57
N ARG A 5 -45.70 -82.36 -9.71
CA ARG A 5 -46.61 -81.59 -8.84
C ARG A 5 -46.08 -80.17 -8.65
N PHE A 6 -46.60 -79.23 -9.44
CA PHE A 6 -46.52 -77.80 -9.14
C PHE A 6 -47.35 -77.53 -7.88
N ARG A 7 -46.71 -77.06 -6.81
CA ARG A 7 -47.37 -76.49 -5.62
C ARG A 7 -47.36 -74.97 -5.79
N THR A 8 -48.55 -74.37 -5.86
CA THR A 8 -48.75 -72.93 -5.80
C THR A 8 -48.11 -72.34 -4.53
N PRO A 9 -47.34 -71.25 -4.61
CA PRO A 9 -46.74 -70.65 -3.41
C PRO A 9 -47.82 -70.10 -2.48
N SER A 10 -47.64 -70.37 -1.19
CA SER A 10 -48.48 -69.88 -0.09
C SER A 10 -48.56 -68.36 -0.09
N LYS A 11 -49.75 -67.78 0.15
CA LYS A 11 -49.97 -66.32 0.28
C LYS A 11 -49.02 -65.69 1.33
N TYR A 12 -48.59 -66.46 2.33
CA TYR A 12 -47.62 -66.03 3.33
C TYR A 12 -46.20 -65.77 2.78
N LEU A 13 -45.79 -66.47 1.72
CA LEU A 13 -44.49 -66.26 1.07
C LEU A 13 -44.45 -64.92 0.30
N ILE A 14 -45.59 -64.50 -0.23
CA ILE A 14 -45.75 -63.22 -0.94
C ILE A 14 -45.73 -62.05 0.06
N TYR A 15 -46.39 -62.19 1.21
CA TYR A 15 -46.32 -61.16 2.27
C TYR A 15 -44.94 -61.04 2.91
N LEU A 16 -44.20 -62.15 3.05
CA LEU A 16 -42.82 -62.13 3.57
C LEU A 16 -41.84 -61.44 2.59
N LEU A 17 -42.07 -61.58 1.28
CA LEU A 17 -41.24 -60.94 0.25
C LEU A 17 -41.56 -59.45 0.08
N ILE A 18 -42.80 -59.02 0.35
CA ILE A 18 -43.20 -57.60 0.38
C ILE A 18 -42.69 -56.90 1.66
N LEU A 19 -42.61 -57.60 2.80
CA LEU A 19 -42.09 -57.03 4.05
C LEU A 19 -40.56 -56.81 4.04
N MET A 20 -39.82 -57.53 3.19
CA MET A 20 -38.37 -57.36 3.02
C MET A 20 -37.96 -56.13 2.20
N HIS A 21 -38.90 -55.39 1.59
CA HIS A 21 -38.60 -54.20 0.79
C HIS A 21 -38.82 -52.86 1.52
N VAL A 22 -39.12 -52.86 2.83
CA VAL A 22 -39.41 -51.63 3.61
C VAL A 22 -38.33 -51.30 4.67
N LEU A 23 -37.16 -51.98 4.65
CA LEU A 23 -36.11 -51.79 5.66
C LEU A 23 -34.74 -51.35 5.13
N THR A 24 -34.66 -50.82 3.91
CA THR A 24 -33.49 -50.04 3.46
C THR A 24 -33.71 -48.54 3.71
N GLY A 25 -33.90 -48.19 4.99
CA GLY A 25 -33.69 -46.84 5.49
C GLY A 25 -32.34 -46.79 6.17
N CYS A 26 -31.27 -46.50 5.42
CA CYS A 26 -30.01 -46.12 6.05
C CYS A 26 -30.21 -44.77 6.74
N ALA A 27 -30.35 -44.79 8.06
CA ALA A 27 -30.04 -43.64 8.90
C ALA A 27 -28.53 -43.37 8.75
N THR A 28 -28.16 -42.41 7.89
CA THR A 28 -26.81 -41.85 7.88
C THR A 28 -26.67 -40.96 9.10
N THR A 29 -25.79 -41.36 9.99
CA THR A 29 -25.32 -40.58 11.13
C THR A 29 -24.68 -39.30 10.61
N SER A 30 -25.12 -38.17 11.16
CA SER A 30 -24.54 -36.85 10.94
C SER A 30 -23.15 -36.77 11.60
N GLY A 31 -22.14 -37.26 10.89
CA GLY A 31 -20.74 -36.93 11.12
C GLY A 31 -20.33 -35.81 10.17
N SER A 32 -19.75 -34.73 10.71
CA SER A 32 -19.12 -33.63 9.96
C SER A 32 -18.13 -34.17 8.91
N GLY A 33 -18.60 -34.36 7.69
CA GLY A 33 -17.81 -34.61 6.50
C GLY A 33 -17.92 -33.40 5.59
N SER A 34 -16.82 -32.67 5.43
CA SER A 34 -16.68 -31.63 4.43
C SER A 34 -16.93 -32.23 3.04
N ASN A 35 -18.07 -31.89 2.44
CA ASN A 35 -18.30 -32.12 1.02
C ASN A 35 -17.29 -31.28 0.24
N VAL A 36 -16.14 -31.87 -0.11
CA VAL A 36 -15.21 -31.26 -1.07
C VAL A 36 -15.84 -31.42 -2.45
N ALA A 37 -16.50 -30.36 -2.91
CA ALA A 37 -16.97 -30.28 -4.28
C ALA A 37 -15.75 -30.28 -5.21
N VAL A 38 -15.61 -31.34 -6.01
CA VAL A 38 -14.58 -31.46 -7.06
C VAL A 38 -15.19 -31.16 -8.43
N GLY A 39 -14.52 -30.34 -9.23
CA GLY A 39 -14.97 -29.89 -10.54
C GLY A 39 -14.74 -28.37 -10.74
N PRO A 40 -14.65 -27.89 -12.00
CA PRO A 40 -14.60 -26.46 -12.26
C PRO A 40 -15.88 -25.83 -11.71
N LYS A 41 -15.73 -24.80 -10.87
CA LYS A 41 -16.90 -24.09 -10.38
C LYS A 41 -17.57 -23.35 -11.54
N ALA A 42 -18.89 -23.14 -11.46
CA ALA A 42 -19.60 -22.34 -12.46
C ALA A 42 -18.97 -20.94 -12.56
N SER A 43 -18.91 -20.34 -13.74
CA SER A 43 -18.32 -19.01 -13.94
C SER A 43 -18.92 -17.93 -13.01
N SER A 44 -20.16 -18.11 -12.58
CA SER A 44 -20.88 -17.29 -11.59
C SER A 44 -20.42 -17.43 -10.14
N SER A 45 -19.51 -18.36 -9.84
CA SER A 45 -19.02 -18.63 -8.47
C SER A 45 -17.57 -18.18 -8.24
N TYR A 46 -16.96 -17.59 -9.27
CA TYR A 46 -15.80 -16.73 -9.09
C TYR A 46 -16.34 -15.40 -8.57
N ASP A 47 -15.90 -15.06 -7.37
CA ASP A 47 -16.29 -13.94 -6.52
C ASP A 47 -16.96 -12.76 -7.26
N GLU A 48 -18.29 -12.72 -7.18
CA GLU A 48 -19.18 -11.68 -7.69
C GLU A 48 -19.41 -10.59 -6.63
N SER A 49 -18.49 -10.39 -5.67
CA SER A 49 -18.70 -9.43 -4.57
C SER A 49 -18.32 -7.99 -4.88
N LEU A 50 -17.56 -7.73 -5.94
CA LEU A 50 -17.20 -6.37 -6.40
C LEU A 50 -17.91 -5.94 -7.71
N SER A 51 -18.67 -6.82 -8.36
CA SER A 51 -19.27 -6.57 -9.68
C SER A 51 -20.76 -6.15 -9.63
N LYS A 52 -21.43 -6.16 -8.47
CA LYS A 52 -22.88 -5.88 -8.40
C LYS A 52 -23.26 -4.43 -8.09
N LYS A 53 -22.33 -3.58 -7.64
CA LYS A 53 -22.55 -2.13 -7.55
C LYS A 53 -21.86 -1.46 -8.72
N VAL A 54 -22.60 -1.22 -9.81
CA VAL A 54 -22.14 -0.37 -10.89
C VAL A 54 -21.99 1.04 -10.32
N TYR A 55 -20.76 1.53 -10.22
CA TYR A 55 -20.48 2.91 -9.86
C TYR A 55 -21.02 3.83 -10.96
N SER A 56 -21.96 4.71 -10.63
CA SER A 56 -22.58 5.66 -11.56
C SER A 56 -22.26 7.13 -11.25
N GLY A 57 -21.41 7.39 -10.26
CA GLY A 57 -20.97 8.75 -9.89
C GLY A 57 -19.87 9.29 -10.79
N PRO A 58 -19.52 10.60 -10.65
CA PRO A 58 -18.37 11.17 -11.35
C PRO A 58 -17.07 10.52 -10.83
N LYS A 59 -16.12 10.21 -11.70
CA LYS A 59 -14.81 9.73 -11.24
C LYS A 59 -14.11 10.80 -10.38
N MET A 60 -13.61 10.41 -9.22
CA MET A 60 -12.93 11.30 -8.27
C MET A 60 -11.43 11.25 -8.50
N ASP A 61 -10.79 12.42 -8.57
CA ASP A 61 -9.33 12.53 -8.62
C ASP A 61 -8.76 12.41 -7.20
N VAL A 62 -7.81 11.49 -7.03
CA VAL A 62 -7.23 11.13 -5.74
C VAL A 62 -5.81 11.68 -5.63
N VAL A 63 -5.55 12.34 -4.51
CA VAL A 63 -4.23 12.84 -4.11
C VAL A 63 -3.71 11.98 -2.97
N ILE A 64 -2.51 11.42 -3.15
CA ILE A 64 -1.81 10.63 -2.15
C ILE A 64 -0.53 11.37 -1.81
N PRO A 65 -0.52 12.20 -0.75
CA PRO A 65 0.72 12.78 -0.27
C PRO A 65 1.73 11.68 0.06
N VAL A 66 3.02 11.98 -0.08
CA VAL A 66 4.08 11.11 0.43
C VAL A 66 3.75 10.75 1.87
N PHE A 67 3.83 9.46 2.21
CA PHE A 67 3.42 9.00 3.53
C PHE A 67 4.28 9.65 4.62
N SER A 68 3.73 9.79 5.81
CA SER A 68 4.57 10.06 6.96
C SER A 68 5.42 8.81 7.26
N ALA A 69 6.73 9.01 7.38
CA ALA A 69 7.67 7.97 7.78
C ALA A 69 7.39 7.43 9.21
N GLY A 70 6.59 8.13 10.03
CA GLY A 70 6.26 7.67 11.38
C GLY A 70 7.45 7.65 12.34
N LEU A 71 8.54 8.36 12.02
CA LEU A 71 9.74 8.42 12.84
C LEU A 71 9.48 9.17 14.15
N SER A 72 10.02 8.64 15.25
CA SER A 72 10.03 9.34 16.53
C SER A 72 10.80 10.67 16.43
N LYS A 73 10.50 11.64 17.31
CA LYS A 73 11.23 12.92 17.32
C LYS A 73 12.65 12.82 17.91
N LYS A 74 13.03 11.67 18.47
CA LYS A 74 14.29 11.47 19.20
C LYS A 74 15.07 10.35 18.52
N GLU A 75 16.20 10.71 17.91
CA GLU A 75 17.04 9.74 17.19
C GLU A 75 17.51 8.57 18.08
N ALA A 76 17.72 8.82 19.37
CA ALA A 76 18.10 7.80 20.35
C ALA A 76 17.03 6.70 20.56
N ASP A 77 15.81 6.88 20.06
CA ASP A 77 14.75 5.88 20.15
C ASP A 77 14.74 4.96 18.91
N TYR A 78 15.32 5.37 17.77
CA TYR A 78 15.37 4.56 16.55
C TYR A 78 16.08 3.21 16.75
N GLU A 79 17.25 3.21 17.40
CA GLU A 79 17.99 1.97 17.68
C GLU A 79 17.21 1.03 18.61
N LYS A 80 16.49 1.59 19.60
CA LYS A 80 15.68 0.82 20.56
C LYS A 80 14.46 0.21 19.89
N GLU A 81 13.85 0.96 18.97
CA GLU A 81 12.68 0.56 18.18
C GLU A 81 13.07 -0.31 16.97
N GLY A 82 14.37 -0.46 16.69
CA GLY A 82 14.86 -1.20 15.52
C GLY A 82 14.53 -0.54 14.18
N VAL A 83 14.26 0.77 14.18
CA VAL A 83 13.86 1.53 13.00
C VAL A 83 15.10 2.07 12.29
N TRP A 84 15.18 1.83 10.98
CA TRP A 84 16.20 2.42 10.11
C TRP A 84 15.62 3.68 9.42
N PRO A 85 16.05 4.90 9.81
CA PRO A 85 15.40 6.12 9.37
C PRO A 85 15.44 6.35 7.86
N GLU A 86 16.58 6.09 7.22
CA GLU A 86 16.72 6.27 5.76
C GLU A 86 15.83 5.33 4.98
N LEU A 87 15.77 4.07 5.40
CA LEU A 87 14.83 3.12 4.83
C LEU A 87 13.40 3.61 5.01
N ARG A 88 13.01 4.01 6.22
CA ARG A 88 11.64 4.42 6.51
C ARG A 88 11.23 5.68 5.74
N ARG A 89 12.17 6.61 5.51
CA ARG A 89 12.00 7.76 4.60
C ARG A 89 11.82 7.33 3.16
N ALA A 90 12.62 6.39 2.66
CA ALA A 90 12.46 5.85 1.30
C ALA A 90 11.12 5.09 1.16
N GLU A 91 10.73 4.33 2.18
CA GLU A 91 9.45 3.62 2.24
C GLU A 91 8.26 4.57 2.14
N ALA A 92 8.32 5.77 2.72
CA ALA A 92 7.25 6.76 2.61
C ALA A 92 6.89 7.11 1.15
N ASN A 93 7.89 7.34 0.31
CA ASN A 93 7.70 7.56 -1.13
C ASN A 93 7.20 6.29 -1.83
N ARG A 94 7.81 5.15 -1.52
CA ARG A 94 7.46 3.86 -2.12
C ARG A 94 6.01 3.47 -1.80
N PHE A 95 5.57 3.62 -0.56
CA PHE A 95 4.24 3.23 -0.09
C PHE A 95 3.16 4.09 -0.74
N ALA A 96 3.38 5.41 -0.84
CA ALA A 96 2.48 6.29 -1.59
C ALA A 96 2.34 5.85 -3.06
N TYR A 97 3.46 5.52 -3.72
CA TYR A 97 3.44 5.04 -5.10
C TYR A 97 2.79 3.65 -5.26
N LYS A 98 3.03 2.73 -4.33
CA LYS A 98 2.40 1.41 -4.33
C LYS A 98 0.88 1.51 -4.15
N LEU A 99 0.42 2.37 -3.22
CA LEU A 99 -1.00 2.65 -3.06
C LEU A 99 -1.61 3.32 -4.30
N LYS A 100 -0.89 4.28 -4.93
CA LYS A 100 -1.30 4.87 -6.21
C LYS A 100 -1.57 3.76 -7.24
N LYS A 101 -0.62 2.85 -7.41
CA LYS A 101 -0.74 1.75 -8.39
C LYS A 101 -1.93 0.85 -8.07
N ALA A 102 -2.09 0.45 -6.81
CA ALA A 102 -3.21 -0.39 -6.39
C ALA A 102 -4.57 0.31 -6.67
N LEU A 103 -4.67 1.61 -6.43
CA LEU A 103 -5.87 2.40 -6.74
C LEU A 103 -6.12 2.57 -8.24
N ASP A 104 -5.08 2.83 -9.04
CA ASP A 104 -5.16 2.88 -10.51
C ASP A 104 -5.69 1.55 -11.07
N ASP A 105 -5.19 0.42 -10.57
CA ASP A 105 -5.55 -0.94 -11.00
C ASP A 105 -7.03 -1.27 -10.71
N THR A 106 -7.67 -0.58 -9.75
CA THR A 106 -9.13 -0.72 -9.53
C THR A 106 -9.98 -0.15 -10.68
N GLY A 107 -9.44 0.82 -11.44
CA GLY A 107 -10.16 1.54 -12.49
C GLY A 107 -11.35 2.38 -12.01
N ARG A 108 -11.54 2.55 -10.69
CA ARG A 108 -12.71 3.23 -10.09
C ARG A 108 -12.56 4.75 -9.97
N PHE A 109 -11.32 5.23 -9.92
CA PHE A 109 -11.01 6.65 -9.75
C PHE A 109 -10.74 7.33 -11.10
N GLY A 110 -10.62 8.66 -11.04
CA GLY A 110 -10.14 9.50 -12.13
C GLY A 110 -8.63 9.39 -12.22
N ALA A 111 -7.92 10.51 -12.05
CA ALA A 111 -6.48 10.47 -11.87
C ALA A 111 -6.12 10.17 -10.42
N VAL A 112 -5.18 9.24 -10.20
CA VAL A 112 -4.56 8.99 -8.90
C VAL A 112 -3.12 9.49 -8.94
N ARG A 113 -2.75 10.40 -8.04
CA ARG A 113 -1.46 11.10 -8.08
C ARG A 113 -0.77 11.04 -6.73
N VAL A 114 0.52 10.70 -6.74
CA VAL A 114 1.39 10.97 -5.58
C VAL A 114 1.81 12.43 -5.61
N THR A 115 1.74 13.10 -4.47
CA THR A 115 2.11 14.52 -4.34
C THR A 115 3.08 14.72 -3.18
N PRO A 116 3.85 15.83 -3.17
CA PRO A 116 4.75 16.12 -2.06
C PRO A 116 4.01 16.28 -0.73
N ASP A 117 2.85 16.92 -0.78
CA ASP A 117 2.02 17.22 0.37
C ASP A 117 0.52 17.19 0.00
N ALA A 118 -0.34 17.48 0.98
CA ALA A 118 -1.80 17.52 0.84
C ALA A 118 -2.35 18.84 0.26
N THR A 119 -1.49 19.75 -0.21
CA THR A 119 -1.92 21.07 -0.72
C THR A 119 -2.25 21.08 -2.21
N ALA A 120 -1.87 20.03 -2.94
CA ALA A 120 -2.23 19.84 -4.35
C ALA A 120 -3.75 19.74 -4.55
N SER A 121 -4.25 20.18 -5.71
CA SER A 121 -5.67 20.03 -6.04
C SER A 121 -6.05 18.56 -6.24
N GLY A 122 -7.11 18.16 -5.56
CA GLY A 122 -7.69 16.82 -5.62
C GLY A 122 -9.11 16.84 -5.10
N ASP A 123 -9.87 15.81 -5.43
CA ASP A 123 -11.24 15.67 -4.92
C ASP A 123 -11.26 14.83 -3.63
N VAL A 124 -10.32 13.89 -3.50
CA VAL A 124 -10.14 13.00 -2.35
C VAL A 124 -8.66 12.91 -2.00
N TYR A 125 -8.34 12.92 -0.71
CA TYR A 125 -7.00 12.85 -0.16
C TYR A 125 -6.84 11.57 0.65
N VAL A 126 -5.77 10.81 0.38
CA VAL A 126 -5.43 9.60 1.14
C VAL A 126 -4.13 9.85 1.90
N ILE A 127 -4.25 10.10 3.19
CA ILE A 127 -3.13 10.42 4.09
C ILE A 127 -2.67 9.13 4.75
N GLY A 128 -1.41 8.75 4.50
CA GLY A 128 -0.80 7.55 5.07
C GLY A 128 0.29 7.87 6.07
N LYS A 129 0.43 7.03 7.10
CA LYS A 129 1.56 7.07 8.05
C LYS A 129 2.03 5.66 8.36
N ILE A 130 3.31 5.38 8.10
CA ILE A 130 3.89 4.07 8.36
C ILE A 130 4.01 3.85 9.86
N VAL A 131 3.43 2.76 10.34
CA VAL A 131 3.52 2.29 11.73
C VAL A 131 4.62 1.25 11.82
N GLU A 132 4.51 0.17 11.04
CA GLU A 132 5.44 -0.96 11.06
C GLU A 132 5.89 -1.36 9.65
N SER A 133 7.16 -1.72 9.53
CA SER A 133 7.76 -2.35 8.34
C SER A 133 9.04 -3.05 8.76
N ASN A 134 9.03 -4.37 8.78
CA ASN A 134 10.12 -5.19 9.32
C ASN A 134 10.50 -6.42 8.44
N GLY A 135 9.94 -6.52 7.23
CA GLY A 135 10.05 -7.67 6.32
C GLY A 135 9.07 -8.82 6.59
N ILE A 136 8.43 -8.88 7.76
CA ILE A 136 7.36 -9.81 8.09
C ILE A 136 6.05 -9.06 8.20
N ASP A 137 6.01 -8.05 9.06
CA ASP A 137 4.84 -7.23 9.33
C ASP A 137 4.98 -5.92 8.56
N VAL A 138 3.86 -5.45 8.01
CA VAL A 138 3.70 -4.11 7.47
C VAL A 138 2.37 -3.54 7.96
N GLU A 139 2.42 -2.32 8.47
CA GLU A 139 1.25 -1.61 8.98
C GLU A 139 1.38 -0.11 8.71
N PHE A 140 0.28 0.52 8.30
CA PHE A 140 0.18 1.97 8.24
C PHE A 140 -1.22 2.46 8.62
N ASP A 141 -1.25 3.62 9.29
CA ASP A 141 -2.48 4.39 9.51
C ASP A 141 -2.90 4.98 8.15
N MET A 142 -4.18 4.90 7.81
CA MET A 142 -4.72 5.46 6.57
C MET A 142 -5.99 6.27 6.84
N GLN A 143 -5.98 7.53 6.39
CA GLN A 143 -7.13 8.42 6.46
C GLN A 143 -7.55 8.88 5.06
N VAL A 144 -8.83 8.72 4.73
CA VAL A 144 -9.42 9.16 3.45
C VAL A 144 -10.37 10.32 3.71
N ILE A 145 -10.06 11.48 3.15
CA ILE A 145 -10.81 12.72 3.37
C ILE A 145 -11.17 13.33 2.02
N ASP A 146 -12.41 13.73 1.81
CA ASP A 146 -12.77 14.47 0.61
C ASP A 146 -12.44 15.97 0.69
N ALA A 147 -12.56 16.67 -0.45
CA ALA A 147 -12.31 18.11 -0.52
C ALA A 147 -13.28 18.96 0.32
N SER A 148 -14.38 18.42 0.85
CA SER A 148 -15.21 19.14 1.84
C SER A 148 -14.67 19.02 3.27
N GLY A 149 -13.66 18.17 3.49
CA GLY A 149 -13.13 17.84 4.81
C GLY A 149 -13.93 16.74 5.52
N LYS A 150 -14.83 16.03 4.81
CA LYS A 150 -15.52 14.86 5.34
C LYS A 150 -14.58 13.68 5.29
N GLU A 151 -14.36 13.04 6.43
CA GLU A 151 -13.66 11.77 6.51
C GLU A 151 -14.57 10.64 6.00
N TRP A 152 -14.06 9.83 5.08
CA TRP A 152 -14.74 8.66 4.53
C TRP A 152 -14.31 7.38 5.23
N LEU A 153 -13.04 7.31 5.64
CA LEU A 153 -12.41 6.15 6.23
C LEU A 153 -11.21 6.61 7.08
N ASN A 154 -11.02 5.95 8.22
CA ASN A 154 -9.83 6.04 9.04
C ASN A 154 -9.58 4.62 9.56
N ASP A 155 -8.50 4.00 9.12
CA ASP A 155 -8.26 2.57 9.33
C ASP A 155 -6.77 2.25 9.47
N ASP A 156 -6.49 1.16 10.19
CA ASP A 156 -5.16 0.61 10.40
C ASP A 156 -4.97 -0.56 9.43
N VAL A 157 -4.17 -0.34 8.38
CA VAL A 157 -4.01 -1.34 7.32
C VAL A 157 -2.77 -2.17 7.58
N ALA A 158 -2.97 -3.37 8.13
CA ALA A 158 -1.91 -4.33 8.40
C ALA A 158 -1.92 -5.55 7.46
N TYR A 159 -0.73 -6.11 7.23
CA TYR A 159 -0.50 -7.39 6.57
C TYR A 159 0.73 -8.10 7.13
N GLU A 160 0.63 -9.42 7.32
CA GLU A 160 1.74 -10.29 7.71
C GLU A 160 2.16 -11.18 6.53
N VAL A 161 3.45 -11.13 6.19
CA VAL A 161 4.06 -11.90 5.12
C VAL A 161 4.24 -13.35 5.57
N SER A 162 3.51 -14.25 4.93
CA SER A 162 3.59 -15.68 5.22
C SER A 162 5.03 -16.23 5.14
N GLU A 163 5.36 -17.17 6.02
CA GLU A 163 6.69 -17.81 6.06
C GLU A 163 7.09 -18.45 4.72
N GLY A 164 6.10 -18.98 3.99
CA GLY A 164 6.31 -19.60 2.68
C GLY A 164 6.68 -18.63 1.57
N PHE A 165 6.40 -17.33 1.72
CA PHE A 165 6.59 -16.34 0.64
C PHE A 165 8.04 -16.32 0.16
N TYR A 166 8.99 -16.16 1.08
CA TYR A 166 10.42 -16.06 0.77
C TYR A 166 11.07 -17.38 0.36
N LYS A 167 10.42 -18.51 0.63
CA LYS A 167 10.89 -19.85 0.27
C LYS A 167 10.38 -20.28 -1.12
N ASN A 168 9.37 -19.59 -1.66
CA ASN A 168 8.75 -19.93 -2.93
C ASN A 168 9.48 -19.27 -4.10
N PRO A 169 10.13 -20.03 -5.00
CA PRO A 169 10.84 -19.47 -6.15
C PRO A 169 9.92 -18.74 -7.15
N ARG A 170 8.60 -18.94 -7.07
CA ARG A 170 7.63 -18.20 -7.90
C ARG A 170 7.42 -16.76 -7.44
N ASN A 171 7.84 -16.42 -6.23
CA ASN A 171 7.70 -15.09 -5.66
C ASN A 171 8.98 -14.25 -5.86
N THR A 172 9.92 -14.72 -6.67
CA THR A 172 11.11 -13.94 -7.05
C THR A 172 10.67 -12.64 -7.72
N ASN A 173 11.20 -11.52 -7.23
CA ASN A 173 10.89 -10.15 -7.68
C ASN A 173 9.44 -9.69 -7.46
N ILE A 174 8.66 -10.42 -6.65
CA ILE A 174 7.34 -9.96 -6.19
C ILE A 174 7.53 -9.30 -4.84
N ASP A 175 6.93 -8.12 -4.66
CA ASP A 175 6.97 -7.41 -3.39
C ASP A 175 6.04 -8.12 -2.39
N PRO A 176 6.55 -8.62 -1.25
CA PRO A 176 5.75 -9.27 -0.22
C PRO A 176 4.70 -8.35 0.39
N TYR A 177 4.85 -7.02 0.26
CA TYR A 177 3.91 -6.05 0.79
C TYR A 177 2.82 -5.64 -0.21
N ASP A 178 2.87 -6.02 -1.49
CA ASP A 178 1.79 -5.70 -2.45
C ASP A 178 0.35 -5.98 -1.90
N PRO A 179 0.09 -7.07 -1.16
CA PRO A 179 -1.23 -7.34 -0.58
C PRO A 179 -1.77 -6.27 0.39
N VAL A 180 -0.92 -5.54 1.11
CA VAL A 180 -1.39 -4.48 2.03
C VAL A 180 -1.97 -3.30 1.25
N PHE A 181 -1.40 -2.98 0.08
CA PHE A 181 -1.86 -1.89 -0.78
C PHE A 181 -3.12 -2.28 -1.54
N ASP A 182 -3.24 -3.55 -1.97
CA ASP A 182 -4.47 -4.08 -2.55
C ASP A 182 -5.63 -4.03 -1.56
N LYS A 183 -5.37 -4.38 -0.29
CA LYS A 183 -6.34 -4.26 0.81
C LYS A 183 -6.76 -2.80 0.98
N ALA A 184 -5.82 -1.88 1.15
CA ALA A 184 -6.12 -0.45 1.28
C ALA A 184 -6.93 0.09 0.09
N ALA A 185 -6.56 -0.24 -1.14
CA ALA A 185 -7.30 0.17 -2.34
C ALA A 185 -8.73 -0.36 -2.36
N LYS A 186 -8.94 -1.61 -1.92
CA LYS A 186 -10.27 -2.19 -1.76
C LYS A 186 -11.10 -1.41 -0.73
N ASP A 187 -10.53 -1.12 0.45
CA ASP A 187 -11.24 -0.41 1.52
C ASP A 187 -11.62 1.03 1.08
N ILE A 188 -10.75 1.70 0.33
CA ILE A 188 -11.03 3.01 -0.28
C ILE A 188 -12.14 2.92 -1.33
N VAL A 189 -12.16 1.89 -2.18
CA VAL A 189 -13.25 1.65 -3.14
C VAL A 189 -14.57 1.37 -2.42
N GLU A 190 -14.56 0.59 -1.34
CA GLU A 190 -15.76 0.36 -0.53
C GLU A 190 -16.27 1.66 0.11
N ALA A 191 -15.38 2.56 0.54
CA ALA A 191 -15.73 3.88 1.03
C ALA A 191 -16.33 4.78 -0.06
N LEU A 192 -15.80 4.74 -1.29
CA LEU A 192 -16.35 5.42 -2.46
C LEU A 192 -17.78 4.92 -2.78
N LEU A 193 -17.99 3.60 -2.78
CA LEU A 193 -19.28 2.97 -3.11
C LEU A 193 -20.38 3.21 -2.05
N LYS A 194 -20.03 3.80 -0.91
CA LYS A 194 -20.98 4.25 0.12
C LYS A 194 -21.45 5.70 -0.09
N GLN A 195 -20.76 6.49 -0.93
CA GLN A 195 -21.13 7.88 -1.20
C GLN A 195 -22.28 7.97 -2.22
N GLN A 196 -23.10 9.02 -2.10
CA GLN A 196 -24.13 9.29 -3.10
C GLN A 196 -23.52 10.03 -4.30
N PRO A 197 -23.93 9.72 -5.55
CA PRO A 197 -23.44 10.44 -6.74
C PRO A 197 -23.57 11.96 -6.67
N ALA A 198 -24.65 12.48 -6.08
CA ALA A 198 -24.87 13.92 -5.92
C ALA A 198 -23.89 14.56 -4.92
N ASP A 199 -23.52 13.86 -3.85
CA ASP A 199 -22.51 14.31 -2.90
C ASP A 199 -21.15 14.40 -3.58
N LEU A 200 -20.81 13.42 -4.44
CA LEU A 200 -19.55 13.41 -5.17
C LEU A 200 -19.42 14.57 -6.17
N VAL A 201 -20.50 14.94 -6.85
CA VAL A 201 -20.55 16.16 -7.68
C VAL A 201 -20.30 17.41 -6.81
N THR A 202 -20.93 17.47 -5.63
CA THR A 202 -20.74 18.57 -4.68
C THR A 202 -19.29 18.67 -4.20
N VAL A 203 -18.65 17.53 -3.89
CA VAL A 203 -17.23 17.47 -3.52
C VAL A 203 -16.35 18.05 -4.62
N LYS A 204 -16.60 17.72 -5.91
CA LYS A 204 -15.82 18.28 -7.03
C LYS A 204 -15.93 19.80 -7.12
N HIS A 205 -17.13 20.34 -6.97
CA HIS A 205 -17.34 21.78 -6.95
C HIS A 205 -16.63 22.44 -5.76
N ILE A 206 -16.70 21.84 -4.57
CA ILE A 206 -15.97 22.34 -3.40
C ILE A 206 -14.46 22.29 -3.65
N ALA A 207 -13.93 21.23 -4.26
CA ALA A 207 -12.51 21.13 -4.61
C ALA A 207 -12.07 22.27 -5.55
N GLU A 208 -12.87 22.58 -6.58
CA GLU A 208 -12.61 23.69 -7.51
C GLU A 208 -12.60 25.05 -6.82
N LEU A 209 -13.61 25.31 -5.98
CA LEU A 209 -13.71 26.58 -5.26
C LEU A 209 -12.61 26.72 -4.21
N ARG A 210 -12.28 25.66 -3.47
CA ARG A 210 -11.16 25.67 -2.51
C ARG A 210 -9.82 25.91 -3.21
N PHE A 211 -9.63 25.35 -4.40
CA PHE A 211 -8.45 25.62 -5.20
C PHE A 211 -8.37 27.09 -5.59
N GLY A 212 -9.48 27.68 -6.06
CA GLY A 212 -9.55 29.13 -6.31
C GLY A 212 -9.27 29.97 -5.07
N SER A 213 -9.92 29.63 -3.93
CA SER A 213 -9.70 30.30 -2.64
C SER A 213 -8.26 30.23 -2.18
N SER A 214 -7.52 29.16 -2.49
CA SER A 214 -6.11 29.01 -2.11
C SER A 214 -5.17 30.07 -2.71
N PHE A 215 -5.63 30.81 -3.74
CA PHE A 215 -4.90 31.95 -4.31
C PHE A 215 -5.52 33.30 -3.92
N ASN A 216 -6.81 33.34 -3.61
CA ASN A 216 -7.50 34.53 -3.12
C ASN A 216 -8.71 34.14 -2.27
N ASP A 217 -8.55 34.24 -0.96
CA ASP A 217 -9.57 33.84 0.01
C ASP A 217 -10.91 34.56 -0.17
N LYS A 218 -10.94 35.75 -0.79
CA LYS A 218 -12.15 36.57 -0.93
C LYS A 218 -12.98 36.23 -2.17
N ALA A 219 -12.36 35.76 -3.24
CA ALA A 219 -13.02 35.62 -4.54
C ALA A 219 -14.14 34.56 -4.53
N PHE A 220 -14.02 33.54 -3.67
CA PHE A 220 -14.98 32.43 -3.60
C PHE A 220 -15.57 32.20 -2.21
N ALA A 221 -15.32 33.11 -1.25
CA ALA A 221 -15.82 32.98 0.12
C ALA A 221 -17.35 32.88 0.19
N ASP A 222 -18.06 33.61 -0.67
CA ASP A 222 -19.53 33.63 -0.68
C ASP A 222 -20.15 32.32 -1.19
N TYR A 223 -19.37 31.46 -1.83
CA TYR A 223 -19.83 30.18 -2.37
C TYR A 223 -19.60 29.00 -1.41
N LEU A 224 -18.83 29.18 -0.34
CA LEU A 224 -18.47 28.12 0.60
C LEU A 224 -18.74 28.56 2.05
N ASP A 225 -19.53 27.77 2.78
CA ASP A 225 -19.60 27.89 4.24
C ASP A 225 -18.49 27.03 4.87
N THR A 226 -17.37 27.69 5.18
CA THR A 226 -16.20 27.09 5.82
C THR A 226 -16.30 27.05 7.34
N THR A 227 -17.36 27.61 7.94
CA THR A 227 -17.60 27.55 9.39
C THR A 227 -18.08 26.17 9.83
N GLN A 228 -18.62 25.39 8.89
CA GLN A 228 -19.08 24.03 9.10
C GLN A 228 -18.03 23.01 8.68
N LYS A 229 -18.04 21.86 9.35
CA LYS A 229 -17.25 20.67 8.97
C LYS A 229 -18.21 19.49 8.81
N PRO A 230 -18.37 18.92 7.60
CA PRO A 230 -17.72 19.31 6.35
C PRO A 230 -18.19 20.68 5.81
N ILE A 231 -17.36 21.28 4.95
CA ILE A 231 -17.62 22.53 4.23
C ILE A 231 -18.91 22.35 3.42
N LYS A 232 -19.80 23.34 3.44
CA LYS A 232 -21.02 23.34 2.63
C LYS A 232 -20.90 24.24 1.41
N LEU A 233 -21.36 23.73 0.27
CA LEU A 233 -21.52 24.50 -0.95
C LEU A 233 -22.78 25.37 -0.86
N LEU A 234 -22.63 26.68 -0.95
CA LEU A 234 -23.74 27.64 -0.91
C LEU A 234 -24.25 27.99 -2.31
N GLY A 235 -23.38 27.92 -3.31
CA GLY A 235 -23.69 28.20 -4.70
C GLY A 235 -22.47 27.98 -5.58
N MET A 236 -22.60 28.32 -6.87
CA MET A 236 -21.50 28.28 -7.83
C MET A 236 -21.40 29.63 -8.55
N PRO A 237 -20.19 30.09 -8.90
CA PRO A 237 -20.01 31.14 -9.89
C PRO A 237 -20.65 30.74 -11.22
N SER A 238 -20.97 31.74 -12.06
CA SER A 238 -21.37 31.48 -13.44
C SER A 238 -20.23 30.77 -14.18
N ASP A 239 -20.54 29.81 -15.05
CA ASP A 239 -19.51 29.23 -15.93
C ASP A 239 -18.89 30.28 -16.86
N ALA A 240 -19.55 31.41 -17.13
CA ALA A 240 -18.99 32.51 -17.91
C ALA A 240 -18.18 33.51 -17.05
N ASP A 241 -18.07 33.29 -15.74
CA ASP A 241 -17.29 34.16 -14.86
C ASP A 241 -15.79 34.10 -15.21
N PRO A 242 -15.15 35.24 -15.53
CA PRO A 242 -13.74 35.25 -15.93
C PRO A 242 -12.79 34.72 -14.86
N LEU A 243 -13.03 35.03 -13.58
CA LEU A 243 -12.19 34.54 -12.48
C LEU A 243 -12.36 33.03 -12.33
N TYR A 244 -13.57 32.52 -12.46
CA TYR A 244 -13.82 31.09 -12.38
C TYR A 244 -13.18 30.31 -13.54
N GLN A 245 -13.25 30.83 -14.77
CA GLN A 245 -12.55 30.25 -15.92
C GLN A 245 -11.02 30.27 -15.75
N ARG A 246 -10.48 31.33 -15.12
CA ARG A 246 -9.06 31.42 -14.79
C ARG A 246 -8.64 30.34 -13.80
N VAL A 247 -9.40 30.14 -12.72
CA VAL A 247 -9.16 29.07 -11.74
C VAL A 247 -9.12 27.71 -12.42
N LYS A 248 -10.08 27.40 -13.32
CA LYS A 248 -10.08 26.15 -14.09
C LYS A 248 -8.80 25.97 -14.91
N SER A 249 -8.34 27.03 -15.60
CA SER A 249 -7.10 26.99 -16.38
C SER A 249 -5.86 26.74 -15.52
N ILE A 250 -5.73 27.44 -14.39
CA ILE A 250 -4.61 27.28 -13.45
C ILE A 250 -4.63 25.85 -12.86
N ARG A 251 -5.81 25.31 -12.53
CA ARG A 251 -5.95 23.94 -12.00
C ARG A 251 -5.40 22.91 -12.98
N VAL A 252 -5.76 23.02 -14.26
CA VAL A 252 -5.25 22.10 -15.30
C VAL A 252 -3.72 22.17 -15.38
N ARG A 253 -3.12 23.35 -15.24
CA ARG A 253 -1.65 23.50 -15.26
C ARG A 253 -0.98 22.89 -14.03
N GLU A 254 -1.55 23.05 -12.84
CA GLU A 254 -1.10 22.34 -11.65
C GLU A 254 -1.16 20.82 -11.84
N GLN A 255 -2.28 20.31 -12.37
CA GLN A 255 -2.45 18.88 -12.62
C GLN A 255 -1.39 18.34 -13.59
N LEU A 256 -1.08 19.06 -14.69
CA LEU A 256 -0.02 18.69 -15.61
C LEU A 256 1.38 18.70 -14.96
N PHE A 257 1.64 19.67 -14.09
CA PHE A 257 2.89 19.70 -13.32
C PHE A 257 2.99 18.47 -12.40
N VAL A 258 1.94 18.17 -11.64
CA VAL A 258 1.88 16.99 -10.77
C VAL A 258 1.97 15.67 -11.57
N ASP A 259 1.37 15.62 -12.75
CA ASP A 259 1.46 14.47 -13.67
C ASP A 259 2.91 14.20 -14.10
N ASN A 260 3.71 15.25 -14.30
CA ASN A 260 5.14 15.12 -14.59
C ASN A 260 5.90 14.42 -13.44
N LEU A 261 5.58 14.79 -12.19
CA LEU A 261 6.21 14.24 -11.00
C LEU A 261 6.00 12.72 -10.83
N GLN A 262 4.93 12.16 -11.41
CA GLN A 262 4.62 10.73 -11.27
C GLN A 262 5.75 9.83 -11.81
N THR A 263 6.47 10.30 -12.84
CA THR A 263 7.62 9.58 -13.39
C THR A 263 8.77 9.51 -12.39
N ASN A 264 8.99 10.57 -11.61
CA ASN A 264 10.01 10.59 -10.57
C ASN A 264 9.68 9.62 -9.43
N TYR A 265 8.44 9.61 -8.95
CA TYR A 265 8.00 8.64 -7.93
C TYR A 265 8.09 7.19 -8.41
N SER A 266 7.66 6.93 -9.65
CA SER A 266 7.80 5.63 -10.28
C SER A 266 9.26 5.18 -10.39
N GLY A 267 10.12 6.07 -10.90
CA GLY A 267 11.55 5.79 -11.05
C GLY A 267 12.27 5.58 -9.72
N PHE A 268 11.90 6.31 -8.68
CA PHE A 268 12.42 6.08 -7.33
C PHE A 268 12.01 4.72 -6.77
N SER A 269 10.71 4.38 -6.89
CA SER A 269 10.20 3.08 -6.46
C SER A 269 10.94 1.93 -7.17
N GLN A 270 11.15 2.04 -8.49
CA GLN A 270 11.88 1.04 -9.28
C GLN A 270 13.36 0.93 -8.90
N LYS A 271 14.07 2.06 -8.70
CA LYS A 271 15.48 2.07 -8.26
C LYS A 271 15.65 1.38 -6.90
N MET A 272 14.63 1.45 -6.05
CA MET A 272 14.63 0.87 -4.71
C MET A 272 14.36 -0.65 -4.73
N ASP A 273 13.69 -1.20 -5.76
CA ASP A 273 13.15 -2.57 -5.77
C ASP A 273 14.18 -3.63 -5.34
N ASP A 274 15.30 -3.74 -6.03
CA ASP A 274 16.27 -4.84 -5.82
C ASP A 274 16.82 -4.85 -4.37
N SER A 275 17.26 -3.69 -3.88
CA SER A 275 17.79 -3.56 -2.52
C SER A 275 16.71 -3.73 -1.46
N TYR A 276 15.49 -3.28 -1.75
CA TYR A 276 14.38 -3.36 -0.81
C TYR A 276 13.84 -4.78 -0.64
N LEU A 277 13.63 -5.52 -1.74
CA LEU A 277 13.21 -6.93 -1.68
C LEU A 277 14.26 -7.79 -0.97
N THR A 278 15.53 -7.49 -1.21
CA THR A 278 16.67 -8.13 -0.55
C THR A 278 16.67 -7.83 0.95
N TRP A 279 16.46 -6.57 1.33
CA TRP A 279 16.31 -6.16 2.71
C TRP A 279 15.12 -6.84 3.42
N GLN A 280 13.93 -6.82 2.82
CA GLN A 280 12.73 -7.44 3.38
C GLN A 280 12.97 -8.92 3.68
N LYS A 281 13.55 -9.66 2.73
CA LYS A 281 13.88 -11.09 2.89
C LYS A 281 14.92 -11.31 3.99
N ALA A 282 15.95 -10.49 4.04
CA ALA A 282 17.02 -10.59 5.05
C ALA A 282 16.48 -10.33 6.45
N SER A 283 15.74 -9.22 6.63
CA SER A 283 15.10 -8.84 7.88
C SER A 283 14.12 -9.92 8.36
N ALA A 284 13.30 -10.44 7.45
CA ALA A 284 12.35 -11.50 7.77
C ALA A 284 12.99 -12.84 8.14
N THR A 285 14.19 -13.12 7.62
CA THR A 285 14.97 -14.29 8.01
C THR A 285 15.55 -14.08 9.41
N GLU A 286 16.09 -12.89 9.68
CA GLU A 286 16.66 -12.54 10.97
C GLU A 286 15.62 -12.60 12.10
N ILE A 287 14.45 -11.98 11.92
CA ILE A 287 13.39 -11.96 12.94
C ILE A 287 12.95 -13.39 13.30
N ARG A 288 12.80 -14.28 12.31
CA ARG A 288 12.44 -15.70 12.55
C ARG A 288 13.53 -16.45 13.31
N LEU A 289 14.80 -16.26 12.95
CA LEU A 289 15.93 -16.85 13.68
C LEU A 289 15.99 -16.35 15.13
N GLN A 290 15.72 -15.07 15.37
CA GLN A 290 15.65 -14.51 16.70
C GLN A 290 14.48 -15.10 17.51
N GLN A 291 13.30 -15.24 16.91
CA GLN A 291 12.15 -15.89 17.55
C GLN A 291 12.46 -17.35 17.91
N GLU A 292 13.07 -18.12 17.01
CA GLU A 292 13.53 -19.48 17.29
C GLU A 292 14.55 -19.55 18.42
N ALA A 293 15.54 -18.65 18.41
CA ALA A 293 16.57 -18.57 19.44
C ALA A 293 15.97 -18.24 20.82
N ARG A 294 15.05 -17.26 20.88
CA ARG A 294 14.29 -16.91 22.09
C ARG A 294 13.49 -18.10 22.62
N ASN A 295 12.79 -18.81 21.74
CA ASN A 295 12.02 -20.02 22.11
C ASN A 295 12.93 -21.15 22.63
N LYS A 296 14.17 -21.23 22.13
CA LYS A 296 15.20 -22.19 22.57
C LYS A 296 16.01 -21.72 23.79
N GLY A 297 15.67 -20.58 24.40
CA GLY A 297 16.34 -20.04 25.59
C GLY A 297 17.73 -19.45 25.33
N LEU A 298 18.08 -19.17 24.07
CA LEU A 298 19.33 -18.52 23.68
C LEU A 298 19.16 -17.00 23.76
N MET A 299 20.02 -16.32 24.54
CA MET A 299 19.92 -14.87 24.77
C MET A 299 20.55 -14.01 23.65
N LYS A 300 19.78 -13.00 23.25
CA LYS A 300 20.09 -11.72 22.59
C LYS A 300 20.81 -11.71 21.22
N ILE A 301 20.01 -11.44 20.20
CA ILE A 301 20.36 -10.46 19.17
C ILE A 301 19.24 -9.41 19.19
N ILE A 302 19.61 -8.14 19.37
CA ILE A 302 18.74 -6.97 19.16
C ILE A 302 19.52 -6.04 18.25
N GLY A 303 18.89 -5.58 17.17
CA GLY A 303 19.33 -4.45 16.36
C GLY A 303 18.80 -4.55 14.94
N GLY A 304 17.97 -3.59 14.54
CA GLY A 304 17.25 -3.62 13.28
C GLY A 304 18.10 -3.54 12.01
N ALA A 305 17.41 -3.95 10.95
CA ALA A 305 17.53 -3.62 9.54
C ALA A 305 18.72 -4.06 8.69
N LEU A 306 19.88 -4.50 9.21
CA LEU A 306 20.87 -5.28 8.42
C LEU A 306 22.01 -5.84 9.31
N LEU A 307 21.70 -6.53 10.41
CA LEU A 307 22.73 -7.21 11.23
C LEU A 307 23.06 -8.60 10.66
N ILE A 308 23.64 -8.64 9.46
CA ILE A 308 24.24 -9.88 8.94
C ILE A 308 25.57 -10.12 9.66
N ALA A 309 25.46 -10.77 10.81
CA ALA A 309 26.37 -11.72 11.46
C ALA A 309 26.40 -11.49 12.98
N ALA A 310 25.42 -12.04 13.70
CA ALA A 310 25.67 -12.48 15.06
C ALA A 310 26.03 -13.96 15.04
N ALA A 311 27.32 -14.23 14.83
CA ALA A 311 27.89 -15.48 15.32
C ALA A 311 27.76 -15.44 16.84
N VAL A 312 26.87 -16.26 17.40
CA VAL A 312 26.83 -16.47 18.84
C VAL A 312 28.16 -17.13 19.23
N ALA A 313 29.12 -16.32 19.67
CA ALA A 313 30.31 -16.82 20.33
C ALA A 313 29.90 -17.32 21.72
N VAL A 314 29.59 -18.60 21.84
CA VAL A 314 29.66 -19.28 23.14
C VAL A 314 31.14 -19.54 23.39
N GLY A 315 31.74 -18.74 24.27
CA GLY A 315 33.07 -19.02 24.79
C GLY A 315 33.05 -20.34 25.56
N SER A 316 33.46 -21.43 24.90
CA SER A 316 33.86 -22.65 25.58
C SER A 316 35.26 -22.45 26.13
N ASN A 317 35.40 -22.40 27.45
CA ASN A 317 36.70 -22.61 28.09
C ASN A 317 37.21 -24.00 27.72
N GLY A 318 38.23 -24.06 26.87
CA GLY A 318 38.86 -25.31 26.44
C GLY A 318 39.96 -25.07 25.42
N SER A 319 41.17 -24.79 25.93
CA SER A 319 42.41 -24.55 25.20
C SER A 319 42.70 -25.51 24.03
N ARG A 320 43.15 -24.97 22.88
CA ARG A 320 44.51 -25.13 22.32
C ARG A 320 44.58 -24.68 20.85
N TYR A 321 45.57 -23.82 20.59
CA TYR A 321 46.37 -23.61 19.37
C TYR A 321 46.02 -24.45 18.13
N ASP A 322 45.68 -23.79 17.02
CA ASP A 322 46.29 -24.08 15.71
C ASP A 322 46.21 -22.87 14.76
N ASN A 323 47.31 -22.59 14.07
CA ASN A 323 47.52 -21.44 13.19
C ASN A 323 47.28 -21.86 11.74
N ASN A 324 46.06 -21.67 11.22
CA ASN A 324 45.82 -21.62 9.78
C ASN A 324 44.54 -20.83 9.47
N LEU A 325 44.67 -19.52 9.31
CA LEU A 325 43.58 -18.57 9.05
C LEU A 325 43.22 -18.47 7.55
N GLY A 326 43.34 -19.58 6.83
CA GLY A 326 43.08 -19.62 5.39
C GLY A 326 42.35 -20.91 5.06
N ARG A 327 41.07 -20.76 4.67
CA ARG A 327 40.23 -21.81 4.06
C ARG A 327 39.58 -22.78 5.05
N ASN A 328 38.41 -22.40 5.60
CA ASN A 328 37.31 -23.32 5.94
C ASN A 328 36.02 -22.52 6.24
N VAL A 329 35.16 -22.45 5.23
CA VAL A 329 33.74 -22.03 5.32
C VAL A 329 32.85 -23.18 5.86
N ALA A 330 33.41 -24.31 6.27
CA ALA A 330 32.62 -25.44 6.77
C ALA A 330 33.37 -26.21 7.85
N THR A 331 33.15 -25.84 9.12
CA THR A 331 33.29 -26.79 10.24
C THR A 331 32.44 -26.34 11.43
N ILE A 332 31.28 -26.96 11.52
CA ILE A 332 30.51 -27.18 12.74
C ILE A 332 31.41 -27.95 13.73
N ALA A 333 31.55 -27.50 14.98
CA ALA A 333 31.59 -28.36 16.17
C ALA A 333 31.73 -27.53 17.46
N GLY A 334 30.73 -27.59 18.34
CA GLY A 334 30.94 -27.25 19.76
C GLY A 334 29.78 -26.64 20.56
N GLY A 335 28.54 -27.13 20.45
CA GLY A 335 27.42 -26.72 21.32
C GLY A 335 26.07 -26.74 20.61
N ILE A 336 25.02 -27.21 21.28
CA ILE A 336 23.68 -27.57 20.73
C ILE A 336 23.14 -26.50 19.76
N GLY A 337 22.98 -26.87 18.48
CA GLY A 337 22.30 -26.06 17.46
C GLY A 337 23.03 -26.04 16.11
N GLY A 338 23.01 -27.16 15.39
CA GLY A 338 23.53 -27.22 14.02
C GLY A 338 22.67 -26.47 13.00
N ALA A 339 23.31 -26.14 11.87
CA ALA A 339 22.84 -25.49 10.64
C ALA A 339 22.84 -23.95 10.64
N VAL A 340 23.90 -23.42 10.04
CA VAL A 340 23.98 -22.09 9.43
C VAL A 340 22.89 -22.00 8.36
N LEU A 341 21.89 -21.15 8.55
CA LEU A 341 20.94 -20.79 7.50
C LEU A 341 21.43 -19.51 6.81
N ILE A 342 22.20 -19.66 5.74
CA ILE A 342 22.28 -18.61 4.70
C ILE A 342 21.16 -18.91 3.71
N SER A 343 19.97 -18.37 3.98
CA SER A 343 18.84 -18.39 3.03
C SER A 343 18.35 -17.00 2.65
N SER A 344 19.02 -15.94 3.12
CA SER A 344 18.62 -14.54 2.92
C SER A 344 18.93 -13.98 1.52
N GLY A 345 19.54 -14.75 0.61
CA GLY A 345 19.96 -14.25 -0.71
C GLY A 345 21.24 -13.41 -0.68
N ILE A 346 21.54 -12.76 0.44
CA ILE A 346 22.82 -12.06 0.67
C ILE A 346 23.87 -13.08 1.10
N THR A 347 24.92 -13.23 0.29
CA THR A 347 25.95 -14.25 0.47
C THR A 347 27.24 -13.70 1.10
N SER A 348 27.41 -12.38 1.14
CA SER A 348 28.63 -11.74 1.65
C SER A 348 28.37 -10.43 2.39
N ARG A 349 29.32 -10.04 3.26
CA ARG A 349 29.31 -8.73 3.94
C ARG A 349 29.40 -7.56 2.96
N GLN A 350 30.11 -7.73 1.85
CA GLN A 350 30.24 -6.69 0.82
C GLN A 350 28.89 -6.44 0.12
N GLU A 351 28.15 -7.50 -0.19
CA GLU A 351 26.81 -7.43 -0.77
C GLU A 351 25.81 -6.80 0.22
N ALA A 352 25.86 -7.19 1.49
CA ALA A 352 25.06 -6.56 2.55
C ALA A 352 25.31 -5.04 2.63
N LYS A 353 26.59 -4.64 2.64
CA LYS A 353 26.97 -3.23 2.66
C LYS A 353 26.52 -2.49 1.40
N PHE A 354 26.61 -3.12 0.23
CA PHE A 354 26.15 -2.52 -1.02
C PHE A 354 24.65 -2.18 -0.98
N HIS A 355 23.80 -3.12 -0.57
CA HIS A 355 22.37 -2.85 -0.42
C HIS A 355 22.08 -1.81 0.69
N GLN A 356 22.87 -1.82 1.76
CA GLN A 356 22.77 -0.82 2.82
C GLN A 356 23.06 0.59 2.31
N ASP A 357 24.20 0.76 1.63
CA ASP A 357 24.64 2.03 1.08
C ASP A 357 23.63 2.53 0.02
N ALA A 358 23.08 1.65 -0.81
CA ALA A 358 22.06 1.99 -1.81
C ALA A 358 20.75 2.50 -1.17
N ILE A 359 20.28 1.88 -0.08
CA ILE A 359 19.08 2.36 0.64
C ILE A 359 19.37 3.68 1.36
N ASN A 360 20.54 3.83 1.97
CA ASN A 360 20.94 5.09 2.61
C ASN A 360 20.97 6.24 1.60
N GLU A 361 21.57 6.03 0.42
CA GLU A 361 21.58 7.03 -0.65
C GLU A 361 20.15 7.40 -1.11
N LEU A 362 19.24 6.42 -1.20
CA LEU A 362 17.83 6.66 -1.53
C LEU A 362 17.06 7.40 -0.41
N GLY A 363 17.36 7.11 0.85
CA GLY A 363 16.76 7.80 2.00
C GLY A 363 17.28 9.23 2.18
N GLU A 364 18.58 9.45 1.93
CA GLU A 364 19.17 10.79 1.88
C GLU A 364 18.63 11.60 0.68
N SER A 365 18.32 10.94 -0.44
CA SER A 365 17.66 11.51 -1.61
C SER A 365 16.13 11.41 -1.59
N VAL A 366 15.51 11.24 -0.39
CA VAL A 366 14.05 11.20 -0.20
C VAL A 366 13.35 12.42 -0.78
N ASN A 367 14.02 13.57 -0.72
CA ASN A 367 13.62 14.81 -1.36
C ASN A 367 13.98 14.76 -2.84
N LEU A 368 13.48 13.74 -3.55
CA LEU A 368 13.68 13.42 -4.96
C LEU A 368 14.25 14.58 -5.77
N GLU A 369 15.55 14.54 -6.07
CA GLU A 369 16.17 15.58 -6.88
C GLU A 369 15.52 15.61 -8.27
N MET A 370 15.20 16.82 -8.73
CA MET A 370 14.59 17.01 -10.04
C MET A 370 15.40 18.02 -10.85
N SER A 371 15.62 17.71 -12.13
CA SER A 371 16.28 18.65 -13.03
C SER A 371 15.50 19.97 -13.09
N PRO A 372 16.18 21.13 -13.20
CA PRO A 372 15.50 22.40 -13.35
C PRO A 372 14.52 22.39 -14.53
N GLN A 373 13.32 22.90 -14.31
CA GLN A 373 12.28 22.99 -15.33
C GLN A 373 11.91 24.45 -15.59
N VAL A 374 11.62 24.79 -16.84
CA VAL A 374 11.03 26.09 -17.18
C VAL A 374 9.56 25.85 -17.47
N VAL A 375 8.69 26.47 -16.68
CA VAL A 375 7.25 26.38 -16.89
C VAL A 375 6.74 27.72 -17.39
N GLU A 376 5.96 27.65 -18.47
CA GLU A 376 5.35 28.80 -19.11
C GLU A 376 3.85 28.82 -18.84
N PHE A 377 3.36 30.00 -18.48
CA PHE A 377 1.96 30.28 -18.32
C PHE A 377 1.65 31.63 -18.97
N GLU A 378 0.94 31.55 -20.09
CA GLU A 378 0.70 32.68 -20.98
C GLU A 378 2.01 33.35 -21.41
N ASN A 379 2.20 34.64 -21.10
CA ASN A 379 3.38 35.41 -21.46
C ASN A 379 4.42 35.48 -20.32
N ASN A 380 4.26 34.64 -19.29
CA ASN A 380 5.17 34.58 -18.15
C ASN A 380 5.84 33.20 -18.08
N SER A 381 7.12 33.18 -17.73
CA SER A 381 7.88 31.95 -17.52
C SER A 381 8.59 31.98 -16.17
N VAL A 382 8.66 30.86 -15.48
CA VAL A 382 9.46 30.69 -14.26
C VAL A 382 10.37 29.48 -14.40
N LYS A 383 11.62 29.64 -13.97
CA LYS A 383 12.54 28.51 -13.80
C LYS A 383 12.38 27.96 -12.39
N LEU A 384 11.97 26.70 -12.29
CA LEU A 384 11.84 25.94 -11.07
C LEU A 384 13.14 25.17 -10.84
N THR A 385 13.63 25.16 -9.60
CA THR A 385 14.89 24.49 -9.21
C THR A 385 14.78 23.83 -7.85
N GLY A 386 15.61 22.83 -7.59
CA GLY A 386 15.62 22.11 -6.32
C GLY A 386 14.89 20.78 -6.41
N ASN A 387 14.52 20.23 -5.26
CA ASN A 387 13.79 18.97 -5.18
C ASN A 387 12.31 19.11 -5.58
N ILE A 388 11.59 17.99 -5.68
CA ILE A 388 10.18 17.99 -6.06
C ILE A 388 9.32 18.89 -5.17
N GLU A 389 9.50 18.87 -3.85
CA GLU A 389 8.72 19.69 -2.91
C GLU A 389 8.99 21.18 -3.14
N GLU A 390 10.27 21.57 -3.23
CA GLU A 390 10.70 22.94 -3.50
C GLU A 390 10.17 23.45 -4.84
N GLN A 391 10.24 22.63 -5.89
CA GLN A 391 9.73 22.99 -7.20
C GLN A 391 8.20 23.09 -7.21
N PHE A 392 7.49 22.22 -6.48
CA PHE A 392 6.04 22.30 -6.31
C PHE A 392 5.62 23.58 -5.57
N GLN A 393 6.33 23.95 -4.51
CA GLN A 393 6.08 25.21 -3.78
C GLN A 393 6.39 26.46 -4.62
N GLN A 394 7.48 26.43 -5.41
CA GLN A 394 7.78 27.49 -6.37
C GLN A 394 6.70 27.61 -7.44
N TRP A 395 6.20 26.48 -7.95
CA TRP A 395 5.13 26.44 -8.93
C TRP A 395 3.82 27.02 -8.37
N ARG A 396 3.43 26.63 -7.15
CA ARG A 396 2.29 27.19 -6.42
C ARG A 396 2.40 28.70 -6.23
N THR A 397 3.58 29.17 -5.83
CA THR A 397 3.87 30.60 -5.66
C THR A 397 3.77 31.36 -6.98
N PHE A 398 4.26 30.79 -8.07
CA PHE A 398 4.13 31.37 -9.39
C PHE A 398 2.65 31.45 -9.82
N MET A 399 1.87 30.38 -9.68
CA MET A 399 0.44 30.38 -9.99
C MET A 399 -0.33 31.42 -9.18
N ALA A 400 -0.03 31.58 -7.89
CA ALA A 400 -0.63 32.61 -7.05
C ALA A 400 -0.36 34.02 -7.59
N ARG A 401 0.88 34.30 -7.98
CA ARG A 401 1.25 35.58 -8.60
C ARG A 401 0.50 35.83 -9.91
N MET A 402 0.38 34.80 -10.77
CA MET A 402 -0.32 34.92 -12.05
C MET A 402 -1.81 35.18 -11.85
N TYR A 403 -2.40 34.57 -10.81
CA TYR A 403 -3.77 34.86 -10.43
C TYR A 403 -3.96 36.32 -9.97
N GLU A 404 -3.07 36.86 -9.14
CA GLU A 404 -3.17 38.23 -8.61
C GLU A 404 -3.03 39.33 -9.68
N LEU A 405 -2.10 39.15 -10.63
CA LEU A 405 -1.84 40.13 -11.68
C LEU A 405 -3.07 40.40 -12.55
N GLU A 406 -3.94 39.40 -12.70
CA GLU A 406 -5.12 39.47 -13.56
C GLU A 406 -6.43 39.62 -12.78
N ALA A 407 -6.44 39.32 -11.48
CA ALA A 407 -7.54 39.67 -10.59
C ALA A 407 -7.65 41.19 -10.36
N THR A 408 -6.57 41.92 -10.62
CA THR A 408 -6.59 43.38 -10.64
C THR A 408 -7.14 43.81 -12.01
N PRO A 409 -8.30 44.50 -12.10
CA PRO A 409 -8.76 45.01 -13.37
C PRO A 409 -7.67 45.92 -13.93
N ASP A 410 -7.36 45.81 -15.22
CA ASP A 410 -6.67 46.87 -15.94
C ASP A 410 -7.43 48.18 -15.64
N LYS A 411 -6.91 48.97 -14.71
CA LYS A 411 -7.24 50.39 -14.66
C LYS A 411 -6.57 50.98 -15.88
N ALA A 412 -7.28 50.94 -17.00
CA ALA A 412 -7.04 51.86 -18.10
C ALA A 412 -7.11 53.27 -17.48
N LEU A 413 -5.95 53.90 -17.38
CA LEU A 413 -5.79 55.33 -17.05
C LEU A 413 -6.30 56.20 -18.19
#